data_AF-V4L9J3-F1
#
_entry.id   AF-V4L9J3-F1
#
_cell.length_a   1.000
_cell.length_b   1.000
_cell.length_c   1.000
_cell.angle_alpha   90.00
_cell.angle_beta   90.00
_cell.angle_gamma   90.00
#
_symmetry.space_group_name_H-M   'P 1'
#
loop_
_entity.id
_entity.type
_entity.pdbx_description
1 polymer ?
#
loop_
_entity_poly.entity_id
_entity_poly.type
_entity_poly.pdbx_seq_one_letter_code
_entity_poly.pdbx_strand_id
1 'polypeptide(L)'
;MAQVPGENEALLAWGLSFDQAIGESFGLFLRFGWQNTDAEVDYRALYSGGFNITGNAWRRPDDNIGIGYAYLEGGNTDVNRSNVFEAYYRAPLNDSFAITADVQYMDDSLEQVDPLQENPEGWIFGLRAVAEF
;
A
#
# COMPACT_ATOMS: atom_id res chain seq x y z
N MET A 1 19.88 -15.77 26.52
CA MET A 1 18.99 -15.05 27.46
C MET A 1 17.69 -15.83 27.53
N ALA A 2 17.10 -15.96 28.72
CA ALA A 2 15.87 -16.72 28.93
C ALA A 2 14.64 -15.86 28.58
N GLN A 3 13.70 -16.43 27.86
CA GLN A 3 12.41 -15.81 27.52
C GLN A 3 11.56 -15.74 28.78
N VAL A 4 11.17 -14.54 29.20
CA VAL A 4 10.25 -14.32 30.33
C VAL A 4 8.82 -14.55 29.80
N PRO A 5 8.06 -15.52 30.31
CA PRO A 5 6.71 -15.77 29.84
C PRO A 5 5.71 -14.84 30.53
N GLY A 6 4.90 -14.11 29.75
CA GLY A 6 3.63 -13.56 30.22
C GLY A 6 3.44 -12.04 30.22
N GLU A 7 4.28 -11.25 29.56
CA GLU A 7 3.94 -9.85 29.28
C GLU A 7 3.18 -9.78 27.95
N ASN A 8 1.92 -9.33 27.98
CA ASN A 8 1.20 -9.00 26.75
C ASN A 8 1.96 -7.85 26.08
N GLU A 9 2.58 -8.11 24.93
CA GLU A 9 3.28 -7.08 24.16
C GLU A 9 2.25 -6.05 23.67
N ALA A 10 2.36 -4.82 24.18
CA ALA A 10 1.40 -3.77 23.89
C ALA A 10 1.66 -3.21 22.48
N LEU A 11 0.86 -3.66 21.52
CA LEU A 11 0.86 -3.13 20.17
C LEU A 11 0.05 -1.83 20.12
N LEU A 12 0.76 -0.70 20.11
CA LEU A 12 0.17 0.61 19.85
C LEU A 12 0.55 1.05 18.43
N ALA A 13 -0.45 1.48 17.67
CA ALA A 13 -0.27 2.10 16.36
C ALA A 13 -1.09 3.38 16.27
N TRP A 14 -0.61 4.33 15.47
CA TRP A 14 -1.33 5.55 15.14
C TRP A 14 -0.98 5.97 13.71
N GLY A 15 -1.89 6.70 13.08
CA GLY A 15 -1.71 7.14 11.70
C GLY A 15 -2.53 8.38 11.38
N LEU A 16 -2.15 9.00 10.28
CA LEU A 16 -2.76 10.22 9.74
C LEU A 16 -3.08 9.97 8.27
N SER A 17 -4.29 10.36 7.84
CA SER A 17 -4.70 10.34 6.43
C SER A 17 -5.18 11.72 6.04
N PHE A 18 -4.70 12.18 4.89
CA PHE A 18 -5.11 13.44 4.27
C PHE A 18 -5.57 13.13 2.86
N ASP A 19 -6.79 13.53 2.54
CA ASP A 19 -7.40 13.31 1.23
C ASP A 19 -8.00 14.64 0.78
N GLN A 20 -7.55 15.13 -0.39
CA GLN A 20 -7.94 16.42 -0.92
C GLN A 20 -8.41 16.26 -2.36
N ALA A 21 -9.70 16.54 -2.60
CA ALA A 21 -10.21 16.72 -3.95
C ALA A 21 -9.70 18.05 -4.52
N ILE A 22 -9.22 18.03 -5.76
CA ILE A 22 -8.73 19.20 -6.50
C ILE A 22 -9.58 19.31 -7.76
N GLY A 23 -10.61 20.16 -7.68
CA GLY A 23 -11.64 20.23 -8.71
C GLY A 23 -12.48 18.95 -8.76
N GLU A 24 -13.11 18.70 -9.91
CA GLU A 24 -14.07 17.60 -10.08
C GLU A 24 -13.42 16.28 -10.51
N SER A 25 -12.17 16.32 -10.99
CA SER A 25 -11.57 15.18 -11.69
C SER A 25 -10.30 14.64 -11.06
N PHE A 26 -9.74 15.31 -10.05
CA PHE A 26 -8.47 14.94 -9.46
C PHE A 26 -8.57 14.93 -7.94
N GLY A 27 -7.87 14.01 -7.30
CA GLY A 27 -7.69 13.93 -5.87
C GLY A 27 -6.25 13.58 -5.55
N LEU A 28 -5.75 14.09 -4.42
CA LEU A 28 -4.48 13.75 -3.83
C LEU A 28 -4.75 13.05 -2.49
N PHE A 29 -3.99 12.02 -2.17
CA PHE A 29 -3.94 11.48 -0.82
C PHE A 29 -2.51 11.41 -0.29
N LEU A 30 -2.38 11.51 1.03
CA LEU A 30 -1.18 11.23 1.80
C LEU A 30 -1.58 10.42 3.04
N ARG A 31 -0.86 9.35 3.34
CA ARG A 31 -1.08 8.54 4.54
C ARG A 31 0.24 8.24 5.23
N PHE A 32 0.22 8.39 6.54
CA PHE A 32 1.35 8.12 7.42
C PHE A 32 0.89 7.19 8.54
N GLY A 33 1.72 6.22 8.90
CA GLY A 33 1.42 5.28 9.98
C GLY A 33 2.69 4.93 10.73
N TRP A 34 2.57 4.76 12.04
CA TRP A 34 3.63 4.30 12.92
C TRP A 34 3.07 3.32 13.92
N GLN A 35 3.86 2.32 14.28
CA GLN A 35 3.52 1.36 15.31
C GLN A 35 4.75 0.98 16.13
N ASN A 36 4.49 0.51 17.36
CA ASN A 36 5.55 -0.04 18.19
C ASN A 36 5.98 -1.43 17.70
N THR A 37 7.22 -1.78 17.95
CA THR A 37 7.84 -3.06 17.58
C THR A 37 8.07 -3.94 18.82
N ASP A 38 7.21 -3.81 19.83
CA ASP A 38 7.26 -4.69 21.01
C ASP A 38 6.93 -6.13 20.63
N ALA A 39 6.06 -6.31 19.62
CA ALA A 39 5.85 -7.58 18.94
C ALA A 39 6.55 -7.60 17.58
N GLU A 40 6.68 -8.80 17.01
CA GLU A 40 7.23 -9.04 15.69
C GLU A 40 6.33 -8.40 14.61
N VAL A 41 6.87 -7.41 13.90
CA VAL A 41 6.21 -6.66 12.83
C VAL A 41 7.17 -6.40 11.69
N ASP A 42 6.69 -6.56 10.45
CA ASP A 42 7.51 -6.34 9.25
C ASP A 42 7.89 -4.88 9.03
N TYR A 43 6.98 -3.97 9.36
CA TYR A 43 7.16 -2.54 9.14
C TYR A 43 6.76 -1.75 10.38
N ARG A 44 7.64 -0.88 10.86
CA ARG A 44 7.31 0.04 11.97
C ARG A 44 6.62 1.31 11.50
N ALA A 45 6.80 1.68 10.23
CA ALA A 45 6.22 2.90 9.69
C ALA A 45 5.82 2.77 8.21
N LEU A 46 4.81 3.54 7.82
CA LEU A 46 4.30 3.65 6.45
C LEU A 46 4.25 5.14 6.08
N TYR A 47 4.77 5.47 4.90
CA TYR A 47 4.64 6.78 4.30
C TYR A 47 4.16 6.56 2.86
N SER A 48 2.93 6.96 2.56
CA SER A 48 2.35 6.73 1.24
C SER A 48 1.63 7.97 0.74
N GLY A 49 1.51 8.04 -0.57
CA GLY A 49 0.81 9.12 -1.23
C GLY A 49 0.48 8.74 -2.65
N GLY A 50 -0.43 9.49 -3.24
CA GLY A 50 -0.85 9.20 -4.59
C GLY A 50 -1.99 10.07 -5.06
N PHE A 51 -2.43 9.76 -6.26
CA PHE A 51 -3.41 10.51 -7.00
C PHE A 51 -4.58 9.63 -7.39
N ASN A 52 -5.74 10.27 -7.47
CA ASN A 52 -6.98 9.70 -7.90
C ASN A 52 -7.56 10.53 -9.03
N ILE A 53 -7.84 9.93 -10.18
CA ILE A 53 -8.34 10.61 -11.37
C ILE A 53 -9.69 9.99 -11.74
N THR A 54 -10.73 10.82 -11.84
CA THR A 54 -12.05 10.36 -12.31
C THR A 54 -12.06 10.26 -13.84
N GLY A 55 -12.93 9.42 -14.39
CA GLY A 55 -13.04 9.24 -15.83
C GLY A 55 -13.78 10.32 -16.60
N ASN A 56 -14.02 11.48 -15.98
CA ASN A 56 -14.59 12.65 -16.66
C ASN A 56 -13.78 13.03 -17.92
N ALA A 57 -12.45 12.91 -17.86
CA ALA A 57 -11.56 13.24 -18.98
C ALA A 57 -11.78 12.36 -20.24
N TRP A 58 -12.33 11.15 -20.09
CA TRP A 58 -12.65 10.23 -21.19
C TRP A 58 -14.13 9.84 -21.24
N ARG A 59 -15.01 10.69 -20.69
CA ARG A 59 -16.48 10.56 -20.71
C ARG A 59 -17.02 9.27 -20.07
N ARG A 60 -16.32 8.73 -19.08
CA ARG A 60 -16.80 7.64 -18.23
C ARG A 60 -16.70 8.08 -16.76
N PRO A 61 -17.66 8.87 -16.26
CA PRO A 61 -17.55 9.50 -14.95
C PRO A 61 -17.37 8.52 -13.78
N ASP A 62 -17.87 7.29 -13.94
CA ASP A 62 -17.77 6.22 -12.93
C ASP A 62 -16.43 5.46 -12.97
N ASP A 63 -15.63 5.66 -14.02
CA ASP A 63 -14.28 5.10 -14.08
C ASP A 63 -13.33 5.84 -13.15
N ASN A 64 -12.26 5.14 -12.78
CA ASN A 64 -11.27 5.69 -11.88
C ASN A 64 -9.86 5.17 -12.18
N ILE A 65 -8.87 6.06 -12.19
CA ILE A 65 -7.45 5.72 -12.19
C ILE A 65 -6.87 6.10 -10.83
N GLY A 66 -6.17 5.18 -10.20
CA GLY A 66 -5.34 5.46 -9.03
C GLY A 66 -3.87 5.24 -9.34
N ILE A 67 -3.02 6.11 -8.83
CA ILE A 67 -1.55 5.95 -8.85
C ILE A 67 -1.06 6.21 -7.45
N GLY A 68 -0.25 5.30 -6.91
CA GLY A 68 0.25 5.38 -5.54
C GLY A 68 1.71 4.98 -5.42
N TYR A 69 2.37 5.56 -4.43
CA TYR A 69 3.67 5.14 -3.96
C TYR A 69 3.62 4.97 -2.44
N ALA A 70 4.30 3.96 -1.93
CA ALA A 70 4.49 3.72 -0.51
C ALA A 70 5.96 3.41 -0.22
N TYR A 71 6.49 4.06 0.80
CA TYR A 71 7.71 3.67 1.49
C TYR A 71 7.31 3.07 2.84
N LEU A 72 7.72 1.83 3.06
CA LEU A 72 7.54 1.13 4.33
C LEU A 72 8.90 0.99 5.01
N GLU A 73 9.00 1.46 6.24
CA GLU A 73 10.21 1.36 7.06
C GLU A 73 10.18 0.06 7.84
N GLY A 74 11.26 -0.72 7.75
CA GLY A 74 11.44 -2.01 8.39
C GLY A 74 11.16 -1.99 9.90
N GLY A 75 10.54 -3.06 10.37
CA GLY A 75 10.18 -3.26 11.77
C GLY A 75 11.31 -3.89 12.57
N ASN A 76 11.01 -5.02 13.18
CA ASN A 76 11.95 -5.85 13.95
C ASN A 76 12.07 -7.27 13.39
N THR A 77 11.62 -7.48 12.15
CA THR A 77 11.90 -8.66 11.33
C THR A 77 13.01 -8.36 10.32
N ASP A 78 13.20 -9.27 9.37
CA ASP A 78 14.27 -9.26 8.37
C ASP A 78 14.12 -8.16 7.30
N VAL A 79 13.02 -7.41 7.29
CA VAL A 79 12.78 -6.35 6.28
C VAL A 79 13.33 -5.02 6.78
N ASN A 80 14.23 -4.39 6.02
CA ASN A 80 14.78 -3.07 6.32
C ASN A 80 13.94 -1.94 5.73
N ARG A 81 13.44 -2.12 4.50
CA ARG A 81 12.46 -1.22 3.88
C ARG A 81 11.81 -1.88 2.68
N SER A 82 10.65 -1.35 2.28
CA SER A 82 10.01 -1.68 1.01
C SER A 82 9.54 -0.44 0.29
N ASN A 83 9.78 -0.40 -1.02
CA ASN A 83 9.24 0.60 -1.93
C ASN A 83 8.18 -0.06 -2.80
N VAL A 84 6.97 0.46 -2.77
CA VAL A 84 5.87 -0.04 -3.60
C VAL A 84 5.34 1.09 -4.46
N PHE A 85 5.27 0.87 -5.76
CA PHE A 85 4.54 1.73 -6.70
C PHE A 85 3.39 0.95 -7.30
N GLU A 86 2.21 1.55 -7.37
CA GLU A 86 1.04 0.91 -7.99
C GLU A 86 0.30 1.91 -8.88
N ALA A 87 -0.20 1.41 -10.01
CA ALA A 87 -1.20 2.11 -10.80
C ALA A 87 -2.34 1.14 -11.13
N TYR A 88 -3.58 1.60 -10.99
CA TYR A 88 -4.75 0.81 -11.35
C TYR A 88 -5.73 1.62 -12.19
N TYR A 89 -6.56 0.90 -12.95
CA TYR A 89 -7.74 1.43 -13.60
C TYR A 89 -8.95 0.56 -13.24
N ARG A 90 -9.98 1.21 -12.70
CA ARG A 90 -11.28 0.61 -12.39
C ARG A 90 -12.33 1.09 -13.39
N ALA A 91 -13.04 0.13 -13.97
CA ALA A 91 -14.15 0.33 -14.88
C ALA A 91 -15.41 -0.38 -14.35
N PRO A 92 -16.36 0.35 -13.74
CA PRO A 92 -17.73 -0.12 -13.60
C PRO A 92 -18.34 -0.41 -14.97
N LEU A 93 -18.91 -1.60 -15.15
CA LEU A 93 -19.60 -1.96 -16.39
C LEU A 93 -21.10 -1.70 -16.28
N ASN A 94 -21.65 -1.82 -15.07
CA ASN A 94 -23.01 -1.48 -14.69
C ASN A 94 -23.09 -1.30 -13.16
N ASP A 95 -24.28 -1.03 -12.64
CA ASP A 95 -24.53 -0.76 -11.22
C ASP A 95 -24.16 -1.93 -10.28
N SER A 96 -24.02 -3.15 -10.81
CA SER A 96 -23.76 -4.37 -10.04
C SER A 96 -22.40 -5.00 -10.32
N PHE A 97 -21.64 -4.51 -11.31
CA PHE A 97 -20.42 -5.17 -11.76
C PHE A 97 -19.32 -4.19 -12.14
N ALA A 98 -18.11 -4.41 -11.62
CA ALA A 98 -16.92 -3.63 -11.95
C ALA A 98 -15.69 -4.52 -12.15
N ILE A 99 -14.79 -4.08 -13.03
CA ILE A 99 -13.47 -4.70 -13.23
C ILE A 99 -12.40 -3.68 -12.87
N THR A 100 -11.34 -4.12 -12.21
CA THR A 100 -10.12 -3.34 -11.96
C THR A 100 -8.92 -4.11 -12.50
N ALA A 101 -8.05 -3.45 -13.23
CA ALA A 101 -6.72 -3.96 -13.58
C ALA A 101 -5.66 -3.09 -12.90
N ASP A 102 -4.60 -3.71 -12.39
CA ASP A 102 -3.52 -3.02 -11.70
C ASP A 102 -2.14 -3.56 -12.11
N VAL A 103 -1.16 -2.67 -12.02
CA VAL A 103 0.26 -3.00 -12.14
C VAL A 103 0.96 -2.44 -10.92
N GLN A 104 1.76 -3.27 -10.28
CA GLN A 104 2.52 -2.92 -9.09
C GLN A 104 3.99 -3.29 -9.30
N TYR A 105 4.89 -2.41 -8.85
CA TYR A 105 6.31 -2.66 -8.72
C TYR A 105 6.68 -2.63 -7.24
N MET A 106 7.42 -3.62 -6.79
CA MET A 106 7.89 -3.74 -5.41
C MET A 106 9.41 -3.95 -5.40
N ASP A 107 10.10 -3.23 -4.52
CA ASP A 107 11.54 -3.33 -4.27
C ASP A 107 11.79 -3.35 -2.76
N ASP A 108 12.17 -4.53 -2.27
CA ASP A 108 12.39 -4.83 -0.86
C ASP A 108 13.89 -4.86 -0.56
N SER A 109 14.29 -4.13 0.48
CA SER A 109 15.61 -4.25 1.08
C SER A 109 15.48 -5.09 2.35
N LEU A 110 16.19 -6.21 2.40
CA LEU A 110 16.28 -7.04 3.60
C LEU A 110 17.47 -6.61 4.48
N GLU A 111 17.44 -6.99 5.75
CA GLU A 111 18.62 -6.99 6.60
C GLU A 111 19.63 -8.00 6.04
N GLN A 112 20.88 -7.60 5.85
CA GLN A 112 21.91 -8.43 5.22
C GLN A 112 22.47 -9.45 6.21
N VAL A 113 21.71 -10.51 6.46
CA VAL A 113 22.07 -11.59 7.39
C VAL A 113 22.98 -12.63 6.72
N ASP A 114 22.92 -12.75 5.38
CA ASP A 114 23.78 -13.61 4.55
C ASP A 114 24.42 -12.80 3.41
N PRO A 115 25.74 -12.85 3.18
CA PRO A 115 26.41 -12.18 2.06
C PRO A 115 25.92 -12.57 0.66
N LEU A 116 25.25 -13.72 0.52
CA LEU A 116 24.65 -14.20 -0.72
C LEU A 116 23.16 -13.83 -0.85
N GLN A 117 22.58 -13.20 0.16
CA GLN A 117 21.19 -12.74 0.15
C GLN A 117 21.03 -11.58 -0.84
N GLU A 118 20.11 -11.75 -1.78
CA GLU A 118 19.71 -10.70 -2.71
C GLU A 118 18.40 -10.06 -2.26
N ASN A 119 18.25 -8.78 -2.57
CA ASN A 119 17.04 -8.01 -2.30
C ASN A 119 15.96 -8.36 -3.33
N PRO A 120 14.75 -8.78 -2.92
CA PRO A 120 13.66 -9.06 -3.84
C PRO A 120 13.16 -7.79 -4.54
N GLU A 121 13.02 -7.83 -5.87
CA GLU A 121 12.30 -6.83 -6.64
C GLU A 121 11.45 -7.47 -7.73
N GLY A 122 10.34 -6.85 -8.12
CA GLY A 122 9.49 -7.45 -9.14
C GLY A 122 8.26 -6.66 -9.54
N TRP A 123 7.71 -7.07 -10.69
CA TRP A 123 6.43 -6.59 -11.21
C TRP A 123 5.32 -7.59 -10.90
N ILE A 124 4.18 -7.06 -10.46
CA ILE A 124 2.95 -7.79 -10.16
C ILE A 124 1.84 -7.22 -11.04
N PHE A 125 1.05 -8.09 -11.66
CA PHE A 125 -0.06 -7.73 -12.53
C PHE A 125 -1.35 -8.30 -11.97
N GLY A 126 -2.32 -7.44 -11.69
CA GLY A 126 -3.58 -7.80 -11.06
C GLY A 126 -4.80 -7.59 -11.96
N LEU A 127 -5.79 -8.46 -11.79
CA LEU A 127 -7.14 -8.28 -12.32
C LEU A 127 -8.14 -8.66 -11.24
N ARG A 128 -9.07 -7.76 -10.93
CA ARG A 128 -10.11 -7.92 -9.92
C ARG A 128 -11.48 -7.70 -10.55
N ALA A 129 -12.44 -8.52 -10.19
CA ALA A 129 -13.85 -8.32 -10.51
C ALA A 129 -14.66 -8.23 -9.22
N VAL A 130 -15.62 -7.30 -9.17
CA VAL A 130 -16.56 -7.14 -8.06
C VAL A 130 -17.98 -7.28 -8.61
N ALA A 131 -18.81 -8.06 -7.93
CA ALA A 131 -20.22 -8.24 -8.22
C ALA A 131 -21.06 -8.02 -6.94
N GLU A 132 -22.11 -7.20 -7.02
CA GLU A 132 -23.03 -6.87 -5.92
C GLU A 132 -24.45 -7.35 -6.26
N PHE A 133 -25.16 -7.94 -5.29
CA PHE A 133 -26.46 -8.59 -5.48
C PHE A 133 -27.40 -8.37 -4.29
#